data_AF-A0A4S8KWS2-F1
#
_entry.id   AF-A0A4S8KWS2-F1
#
_cell.length_a   1.000
_cell.length_b   1.000
_cell.length_c   1.000
_cell.angle_alpha   90.00
_cell.angle_beta   90.00
_cell.angle_gamma   90.00
#
_symmetry.space_group_name_H-M   'P 1'
#
loop_
_entity.id
_entity.type
_entity.pdbx_description
1 polymer ?
#
loop_
_entity_poly.entity_id
_entity_poly.type
_entity_poly.pdbx_seq_one_letter_code
_entity_poly.pdbx_strand_id
1 'polypeptide(L)'
;KKVSSWTRDPSLQDGMAYFVEIQPYLAWVKKMQEQKEMSTCTGLSALDHANTKYHEGYDDTGKVAGLCARHEVLQKNGMGATQVGERYANVDFIVASLLRHLSVLL
;
A
#
# COMPACT_ATOMS: atom_id res chain seq x y z
N LYS A 1 16.13 8.75 13.11
CA LYS A 1 16.95 7.52 13.27
C LYS A 1 16.05 6.33 12.94
N LYS A 2 16.43 5.39 12.05
CA LYS A 2 15.59 4.24 11.71
C LYS A 2 15.60 3.21 12.86
N VAL A 3 14.50 3.14 13.61
CA VAL A 3 14.38 2.36 14.86
C VAL A 3 13.81 0.95 14.63
N SER A 4 13.30 0.63 13.44
CA SER A 4 12.88 -0.73 13.05
C SER A 4 13.50 -1.17 11.71
N SER A 5 13.67 -2.48 11.50
CA SER A 5 14.07 -3.05 10.21
C SER A 5 13.57 -4.48 10.05
N TRP A 6 13.45 -5.00 8.83
CA TRP A 6 13.08 -6.40 8.59
C TRP A 6 13.98 -7.42 9.28
N THR A 7 15.25 -7.09 9.49
CA THR A 7 16.21 -7.96 10.17
C THR A 7 16.06 -7.91 11.70
N ARG A 8 15.72 -6.74 12.25
CA ARG A 8 15.59 -6.55 13.70
C ARG A 8 14.17 -6.89 14.20
N ASP A 9 13.17 -6.57 13.38
CA ASP A 9 11.75 -6.58 13.69
C ASP A 9 10.99 -7.21 12.50
N PRO A 10 11.19 -8.52 12.22
CA PRO A 10 10.50 -9.19 11.12
C PRO A 10 8.99 -9.26 11.38
N SER A 11 8.19 -9.26 10.31
CA SER A 11 6.76 -9.55 10.43
C SER A 11 6.54 -10.94 11.03
N LEU A 12 5.59 -11.04 11.96
CA LEU A 12 5.21 -12.31 12.57
C LEU A 12 4.67 -13.31 11.54
N GLN A 13 3.92 -12.81 10.55
CA GLN A 13 3.27 -13.62 9.53
C GLN A 13 3.15 -12.84 8.21
N ASP A 14 4.23 -12.84 7.43
CA ASP A 14 4.26 -12.19 6.11
C ASP A 14 3.29 -12.86 5.12
N GLY A 15 2.51 -12.06 4.39
CA GLY A 15 1.53 -12.55 3.42
C GLY A 15 0.33 -13.31 3.99
N MET A 16 0.11 -13.28 5.30
CA MET A 16 -1.00 -13.96 5.98
C MET A 16 -2.14 -13.00 6.32
N ALA A 17 -3.29 -13.57 6.70
CA ALA A 17 -4.51 -12.83 7.02
C ALA A 17 -4.84 -11.84 5.89
N TYR A 18 -4.95 -10.55 6.20
CA TYR A 18 -5.26 -9.51 5.23
C TYR A 18 -4.02 -8.84 4.62
N PHE A 19 -2.81 -9.13 5.07
CA PHE A 19 -1.61 -8.47 4.55
C PHE A 19 -1.10 -9.11 3.25
N VAL A 20 -0.61 -8.29 2.32
CA VAL A 20 0.16 -8.75 1.16
C VAL A 20 1.52 -9.28 1.56
N GLU A 21 2.12 -10.12 0.72
CA GLU A 21 3.50 -10.58 0.85
C GLU A 21 4.46 -9.39 0.64
N ILE A 22 5.28 -9.06 1.63
CA ILE A 22 6.05 -7.81 1.65
C ILE A 22 7.09 -7.72 0.54
N GLN A 23 7.84 -8.80 0.30
CA GLN A 23 8.95 -8.80 -0.65
C GLN A 23 8.49 -8.52 -2.08
N PRO A 24 7.51 -9.27 -2.64
CA PRO A 24 6.99 -8.98 -3.98
C PRO A 24 6.30 -7.62 -4.04
N TYR A 25 5.61 -7.20 -2.97
CA TYR A 25 4.97 -5.89 -2.91
C TYR A 25 5.98 -4.74 -3.00
N LEU A 26 7.02 -4.75 -2.18
CA LEU A 26 8.05 -3.70 -2.20
C LEU A 26 8.85 -3.70 -3.50
N ALA A 27 9.11 -4.88 -4.07
CA ALA A 27 9.75 -4.99 -5.39
C ALA A 27 8.91 -4.34 -6.49
N TRP A 28 7.59 -4.57 -6.47
CA TRP A 28 6.64 -3.93 -7.38
C TRP A 28 6.61 -2.42 -7.22
N VAL A 29 6.40 -1.93 -5.99
CA VAL A 29 6.34 -0.50 -5.71
C VAL A 29 7.64 0.19 -6.13
N LYS A 30 8.80 -0.44 -5.86
CA LYS A 30 10.10 0.06 -6.30
C LYS A 30 10.18 0.18 -7.82
N LYS A 31 9.69 -0.82 -8.55
CA LYS A 31 9.66 -0.83 -10.02
C LYS A 31 8.75 0.27 -10.59
N MET A 32 7.69 0.64 -9.87
CA MET A 32 6.69 1.63 -10.29
C MET A 32 6.90 3.02 -9.66
N GLN A 33 8.10 3.34 -9.17
CA GLN A 33 8.36 4.57 -8.41
C GLN A 33 8.11 5.86 -9.21
N GLU A 34 8.25 5.83 -10.53
CA GLU A 34 8.09 6.99 -11.41
C GLU A 34 6.63 7.24 -11.83
N GLN A 35 5.72 7.24 -10.85
CA GLN A 35 4.34 7.67 -11.05
C GLN A 35 4.14 9.05 -10.41
N LYS A 36 4.70 10.09 -11.04
CA LYS A 36 4.36 11.47 -10.67
C LYS A 36 3.01 11.80 -11.28
N GLU A 37 1.98 11.88 -10.44
CA GLU A 37 0.67 12.35 -10.89
C GLU A 37 0.81 13.79 -11.40
N MET A 38 0.49 14.01 -12.68
CA MET A 38 0.53 15.32 -13.28
C MET A 38 -0.75 16.08 -12.91
N SER A 39 -0.67 17.01 -11.97
CA SER A 39 -1.75 17.97 -11.75
C SER A 39 -1.75 19.00 -12.88
N THR A 40 -2.69 18.89 -13.82
CA THR A 40 -2.92 19.94 -14.83
C THR A 40 -3.67 21.15 -14.27
N CYS A 41 -4.21 21.04 -13.05
CA CYS A 41 -4.91 22.10 -12.35
C CYS A 41 -3.99 22.77 -11.33
N THR A 42 -3.95 24.10 -11.31
CA THR A 42 -3.17 24.88 -10.35
C THR A 42 -3.90 25.02 -9.01
N GLY A 43 -3.17 24.93 -7.89
CA GLY A 43 -3.68 25.31 -6.56
C GLY A 43 -4.51 24.26 -5.81
N LEU A 44 -4.40 22.98 -6.15
CA LEU A 44 -5.06 21.91 -5.41
C LEU A 44 -4.22 21.46 -4.22
N SER A 45 -4.33 22.18 -3.10
CA SER A 45 -3.61 21.86 -1.85
C SER A 45 -3.80 20.42 -1.37
N ALA A 46 -4.92 19.76 -1.73
CA ALA A 46 -5.17 18.36 -1.40
C ALA A 46 -4.20 17.40 -2.12
N LEU A 47 -3.89 17.64 -3.40
CA LEU A 47 -2.92 16.85 -4.17
C LEU A 47 -1.48 17.07 -3.69
N ASP A 48 -1.16 18.32 -3.35
CA ASP A 48 0.14 18.66 -2.78
C ASP A 48 0.33 17.97 -1.41
N HIS A 49 -0.70 17.97 -0.56
CA HIS A 49 -0.64 17.39 0.77
C HIS A 49 -0.60 15.85 0.75
N ALA A 50 -1.32 15.22 -0.18
CA ALA A 50 -1.31 13.77 -0.37
C ALA A 50 0.11 13.22 -0.63
N ASN A 51 0.97 14.00 -1.28
CA ASN A 51 2.32 13.59 -1.66
C ASN A 51 3.43 14.09 -0.71
N THR A 52 3.14 15.06 0.16
CA THR A 52 4.17 15.76 0.97
C THR A 52 3.97 15.68 2.48
N LYS A 53 2.99 14.90 2.96
CA LYS A 53 2.74 14.71 4.40
C LYS A 53 4.06 14.40 5.14
N TYR A 54 4.24 15.03 6.31
CA TYR A 54 5.41 14.80 7.18
C TYR A 54 5.61 13.30 7.40
N HIS A 55 6.69 12.77 6.81
CA HIS A 55 6.98 11.34 6.79
C HIS A 55 8.32 10.99 7.44
N GLU A 56 9.10 12.00 7.83
CA GLU A 56 10.37 11.78 8.52
C GLU A 56 10.14 11.03 9.84
N GLY A 57 10.78 9.87 9.97
CA GLY A 57 10.67 9.01 11.15
C GLY A 57 9.57 7.94 11.07
N TYR A 58 8.70 7.98 10.06
CA TYR A 58 7.70 6.94 9.82
C TYR A 58 8.24 5.86 8.86
N ASP A 59 7.88 4.59 9.11
CA ASP A 59 8.21 3.47 8.20
C ASP A 59 7.15 3.32 7.10
N ASP A 60 5.90 3.73 7.39
CA ASP A 60 4.79 3.88 6.45
C ASP A 60 3.98 5.16 6.71
N THR A 61 3.34 5.73 5.68
CA THR A 61 2.52 6.97 5.86
C THR A 61 1.02 6.71 5.83
N GLY A 62 0.62 5.48 5.50
CA GLY A 62 -0.75 5.04 5.41
C GLY A 62 -0.86 3.56 5.07
N LYS A 63 -2.09 3.08 4.93
CA LYS A 63 -2.42 1.72 4.48
C LYS A 63 -3.49 1.82 3.41
N VAL A 64 -3.39 0.97 2.40
CA VAL A 64 -4.48 0.71 1.46
C VAL A 64 -5.11 -0.62 1.87
N ALA A 65 -6.43 -0.70 1.88
CA ALA A 65 -7.18 -1.88 2.27
C ALA A 65 -8.39 -2.13 1.36
N GLY A 66 -8.58 -3.37 0.94
CA GLY A 66 -9.75 -3.89 0.25
C GLY A 66 -10.58 -4.75 1.20
N LEU A 67 -11.87 -4.45 1.29
CA LEU A 67 -12.81 -5.08 2.21
C LEU A 67 -14.12 -5.43 1.51
N CYS A 68 -14.86 -6.39 2.07
CA CYS A 68 -16.20 -6.73 1.63
C CYS A 68 -17.16 -5.57 1.93
N ALA A 69 -17.76 -4.95 0.91
CA ALA A 69 -18.70 -3.84 1.10
C ALA A 69 -19.95 -4.20 1.94
N ARG A 70 -20.32 -5.49 2.02
CA ARG A 70 -21.49 -5.94 2.79
C ARG A 70 -21.20 -6.13 4.28
N HIS A 71 -20.05 -6.70 4.60
CA HIS A 71 -19.73 -7.17 5.96
C HIS A 71 -18.55 -6.44 6.59
N GLU A 72 -17.92 -5.53 5.83
CA GLU A 72 -16.76 -4.72 6.24
C GLU A 72 -15.54 -5.55 6.68
N VAL A 73 -15.45 -6.77 6.19
CA VAL A 73 -14.35 -7.69 6.49
C VAL A 73 -13.20 -7.47 5.50
N LEU A 74 -11.99 -7.29 6.05
CA LEU A 74 -10.76 -7.21 5.27
C LEU A 74 -10.53 -8.52 4.51
N GLN A 75 -10.29 -8.41 3.21
CA GLN A 75 -10.06 -9.59 2.38
C GLN A 75 -8.63 -10.10 2.53
N LYS A 76 -8.45 -11.39 2.22
CA LYS A 76 -7.14 -12.03 2.20
C LYS A 76 -6.20 -11.30 1.23
N ASN A 77 -4.99 -10.97 1.68
CA ASN A 77 -4.02 -10.14 0.95
C ASN A 77 -4.59 -8.80 0.45
N GLY A 78 -5.63 -8.28 1.10
CA GLY A 78 -6.30 -7.04 0.74
C GLY A 78 -5.66 -5.79 1.34
N MET A 79 -4.55 -5.87 2.06
CA MET A 79 -3.94 -4.73 2.75
C MET A 79 -2.44 -4.62 2.50
N GLY A 80 -1.97 -3.39 2.23
CA GLY A 80 -0.57 -3.07 2.08
C GLY A 80 -0.21 -1.68 2.62
N ALA A 81 1.03 -1.53 3.05
CA ALA A 81 1.54 -0.28 3.62
C ALA A 81 1.97 0.70 2.54
N THR A 82 1.48 1.94 2.60
CA THR A 82 1.92 2.97 1.67
C THR A 82 3.22 3.60 2.14
N GLN A 83 4.07 3.87 1.16
CA GLN A 83 5.29 4.66 1.29
C GLN A 83 4.86 6.12 1.41
N VAL A 84 5.77 7.06 1.19
CA VAL A 84 5.38 8.48 1.20
C VAL A 84 4.37 8.75 0.09
N GLY A 85 3.17 9.13 0.52
CA GLY A 85 2.02 9.43 -0.32
C GLY A 85 1.21 8.22 -0.80
N GLU A 86 0.03 8.52 -1.32
CA GLU A 86 -0.87 7.54 -1.93
C GLU A 86 -0.51 7.39 -3.42
N ARG A 87 -0.27 6.17 -3.89
CA ARG A 87 0.15 5.88 -5.27
C ARG A 87 -0.67 4.75 -5.86
N TYR A 88 -1.01 4.85 -7.14
CA TYR A 88 -1.71 3.78 -7.88
C TYR A 88 -0.97 2.45 -7.82
N ALA A 89 0.37 2.47 -7.91
CA ALA A 89 1.20 1.27 -7.74
C ALA A 89 0.86 0.43 -6.49
N ASN A 90 0.48 1.08 -5.38
CA ASN A 90 0.09 0.40 -4.16
C ASN A 90 -1.27 -0.28 -4.32
N VAL A 91 -2.25 0.50 -4.82
CA VAL A 91 -3.62 0.04 -5.02
C VAL A 91 -3.67 -1.11 -6.04
N ASP A 92 -2.98 -0.98 -7.17
CA ASP A 92 -2.95 -1.98 -8.23
C ASP A 92 -2.47 -3.35 -7.71
N PHE A 93 -1.38 -3.35 -6.96
CA PHE A 93 -0.83 -4.59 -6.41
C PHE A 93 -1.78 -5.24 -5.41
N ILE A 94 -2.37 -4.44 -4.52
CA ILE A 94 -3.29 -4.91 -3.48
C ILE A 94 -4.58 -5.44 -4.11
N VAL A 95 -5.15 -4.74 -5.09
CA VAL A 95 -6.34 -5.18 -5.82
C VAL A 95 -6.05 -6.48 -6.56
N ALA A 96 -4.93 -6.59 -7.28
CA ALA A 96 -4.55 -7.84 -7.95
C ALA A 96 -4.35 -8.99 -6.95
N SER A 97 -3.71 -8.72 -5.80
CA SER A 97 -3.48 -9.70 -4.73
C SER A 97 -4.77 -10.18 -4.08
N LEU A 98 -5.73 -9.28 -3.89
CA LEU A 98 -7.07 -9.59 -3.39
C LEU A 98 -7.87 -10.41 -4.42
N LEU A 99 -7.88 -9.99 -5.69
CA LEU A 99 -8.62 -10.65 -6.76
C LEU A 99 -8.14 -12.08 -7.01
N ARG A 100 -6.85 -12.37 -6.81
CA ARG A 100 -6.27 -13.72 -6.84
C ARG A 100 -7.01 -14.71 -5.93
N HIS A 101 -7.61 -14.25 -4.84
CA HIS A 101 -8.35 -15.09 -3.89
C HIS A 101 -9.87 -15.08 -4.12
N LEU A 102 -10.39 -14.11 -4.88
CA LEU A 102 -11.80 -14.06 -5.27
C LEU A 102 -12.08 -14.79 -6.58
N SER A 103 -11.08 -14.94 -7.46
CA SER A 103 -11.25 -15.56 -8.78
C SER A 103 -11.57 -17.05 -8.76
N VAL A 104 -11.64 -17.70 -7.59
CA VAL A 104 -12.19 -19.06 -7.42
C VAL A 104 -13.73 -19.06 -7.42
N LEU A 105 -14.36 -17.89 -7.24
CA LEU A 105 -15.81 -17.70 -7.22
C LEU A 105 -16.37 -17.10 -8.53
N LEU A 106 -15.53 -16.87 -9.54
CA LEU A 106 -15.91 -16.49 -10.92
C LEU A 106 -15.57 -17.63 -11.87
#